data_AF-A0A4W5PPZ9-F1
#
_entry.id   AF-A0A4W5PPZ9-F1
#
_cell.length_a   1.000
_cell.length_b   1.000
_cell.length_c   1.000
_cell.angle_alpha   90.00
_cell.angle_beta   90.00
_cell.angle_gamma   90.00
#
_symmetry.space_group_name_H-M   'P 1'
#
loop_
_entity.id
_entity.type
_entity.pdbx_description
1 polymer ?
#
loop_
_entity_poly.entity_id
_entity_poly.type
_entity_poly.pdbx_seq_one_letter_code
_entity_poly.pdbx_strand_id
1 'polypeptide(L)'
;ILSIGVRSMRRDVGKEEVLVEASLTSHEVQDLIESTGRRGVLKGIGGTEQDLGAAVAMIGGSGPVQGVVWFRQLSEERCLIDGTIDGLEPGAHGFHVHTLGDLTQDCQSCGEHYNPYGRQHGASQDPDRHVGDLGNIVAGPDDLVWDVIGRSLVVDNSGQRLACGIIARSAGLFQNAKQICACDGVTLWEERDRPLAGTGRSKTTTETPAAHL
;
A
#
# COMPACT_ATOMS: atom_id res chain seq x y z
N ILE A 1 -10.40 26.91 3.79
CA ILE A 1 -10.96 26.38 5.06
C ILE A 1 -10.01 25.29 5.48
N LEU A 2 -9.21 25.51 6.53
CA LEU A 2 -8.42 24.43 7.13
C LEU A 2 -9.40 23.61 7.96
N SER A 3 -9.61 22.35 7.57
CA SER A 3 -10.37 21.38 8.36
C SER A 3 -9.62 21.07 9.65
N ILE A 4 -10.35 20.60 10.67
CA ILE A 4 -9.72 20.03 11.88
C ILE A 4 -8.71 18.97 11.45
N GLY A 5 -7.49 19.05 11.97
CA GLY A 5 -6.42 18.11 11.68
C GLY A 5 -5.47 18.50 10.53
N VAL A 6 -5.78 19.50 9.69
CA VAL A 6 -4.82 20.01 8.69
C VAL A 6 -4.01 21.17 9.28
N ARG A 7 -2.70 20.95 9.44
CA ARG A 7 -1.76 21.93 10.01
C ARG A 7 -1.25 22.92 8.97
N SER A 8 -0.86 22.45 7.79
CA SER A 8 -0.41 23.32 6.71
C SER A 8 -0.71 22.73 5.33
N MET A 9 -0.81 23.60 4.33
CA MET A 9 -0.99 23.21 2.93
C MET A 9 -0.12 24.09 2.05
N ARG A 10 0.74 23.48 1.23
CA ARG A 10 1.51 24.17 0.19
C ARG A 10 1.08 23.66 -1.17
N ARG A 11 0.89 24.58 -2.11
CA ARG A 11 0.45 24.27 -3.47
C ARG A 11 1.57 24.69 -4.43
N ASP A 12 2.00 23.75 -5.26
CA ASP A 12 2.90 24.01 -6.37
C ASP A 12 2.11 23.81 -7.67
N VAL A 13 1.63 24.92 -8.23
CA VAL A 13 0.80 24.90 -9.45
C VAL A 13 1.64 24.49 -10.66
N GLY A 14 2.94 24.77 -10.66
CA GLY A 14 3.82 24.40 -11.78
C GLY A 14 4.04 22.90 -11.88
N LYS A 15 3.92 22.17 -10.76
CA LYS A 15 4.03 20.71 -10.69
C LYS A 15 2.69 19.98 -10.53
N GLU A 16 1.59 20.72 -10.45
CA GLU A 16 0.26 20.21 -10.12
C GLU A 16 0.26 19.39 -8.81
N GLU A 17 0.95 19.91 -7.79
CA GLU A 17 1.19 19.21 -6.52
C GLU A 17 0.65 19.99 -5.33
N VAL A 18 0.12 19.25 -4.35
CA VAL A 18 -0.28 19.79 -3.06
C VAL A 18 0.41 18.98 -1.98
N LEU A 19 1.21 19.66 -1.16
CA LEU A 19 1.78 19.10 0.06
C LEU A 19 0.85 19.46 1.21
N VAL A 20 0.35 18.45 1.90
CA VAL A 20 -0.53 18.60 3.06
C VAL A 20 0.20 18.07 4.29
N GLU A 21 0.33 18.92 5.31
CA GLU A 21 0.78 18.52 6.64
C GLU A 21 -0.47 18.40 7.51
N ALA A 22 -0.80 17.18 7.95
CA ALA A 22 -2.00 16.90 8.71
C ALA A 22 -1.75 15.79 9.74
N SER A 23 -2.57 15.78 10.79
CA SER A 23 -2.76 14.63 11.68
C SER A 23 -3.87 13.69 11.19
N LEU A 24 -4.44 13.98 10.00
CA LEU A 24 -5.44 13.17 9.33
C LEU A 24 -4.76 12.04 8.55
N THR A 25 -5.50 10.96 8.32
CA THR A 25 -5.10 9.87 7.43
C THR A 25 -5.04 10.34 5.98
N SER A 26 -4.28 9.64 5.14
CA SER A 26 -4.20 9.90 3.70
C SER A 26 -5.58 9.82 3.04
N HIS A 27 -6.43 8.88 3.45
CA HIS A 27 -7.80 8.75 2.99
C HIS A 27 -8.64 9.98 3.31
N GLU A 28 -8.63 10.45 4.56
CA GLU A 28 -9.38 11.66 4.95
C GLU A 28 -8.87 12.90 4.20
N VAL A 29 -7.56 13.02 3.98
CA VAL A 29 -6.99 14.11 3.17
C VAL A 29 -7.46 13.99 1.72
N GLN A 30 -7.50 12.78 1.17
CA GLN A 30 -7.98 12.54 -0.19
C GLN A 30 -9.46 12.86 -0.34
N ASP A 31 -10.32 12.40 0.58
CA ASP A 31 -11.75 12.75 0.62
C ASP A 31 -11.95 14.26 0.68
N LEU A 32 -11.16 14.96 1.50
CA LEU A 32 -11.22 16.42 1.60
C LEU A 32 -10.87 17.09 0.26
N ILE A 33 -9.88 16.58 -0.47
CA ILE A 33 -9.53 17.09 -1.80
C ILE A 33 -10.64 16.79 -2.81
N GLU A 34 -11.15 15.56 -2.82
CA GLU A 34 -12.17 15.08 -3.75
C GLU A 34 -13.55 15.71 -3.51
N SER A 35 -13.87 16.07 -2.27
CA SER A 35 -15.06 16.86 -1.92
C SER A 35 -15.10 18.24 -2.60
N THR A 36 -13.96 18.73 -3.09
CA THR A 36 -13.89 19.98 -3.87
C THR A 36 -14.21 19.78 -5.36
N GLY A 37 -14.54 18.55 -5.78
CA GLY A 37 -14.73 18.18 -7.18
C GLY A 37 -13.42 17.97 -7.94
N ARG A 38 -12.28 17.91 -7.25
CA ARG A 38 -10.95 17.69 -7.84
C ARG A 38 -10.46 16.28 -7.56
N ARG A 39 -9.96 15.58 -8.57
CA ARG A 39 -9.30 14.28 -8.39
C ARG A 39 -7.90 14.49 -7.79
N GLY A 40 -7.62 13.84 -6.67
CA GLY A 40 -6.29 13.81 -6.05
C GLY A 40 -5.65 12.44 -6.25
N VAL A 41 -4.34 12.39 -6.44
CA VAL A 41 -3.58 11.13 -6.38
C VAL A 41 -2.47 11.31 -5.36
N LEU A 42 -2.44 10.41 -4.38
CA LEU A 42 -1.37 10.39 -3.38
C LEU A 42 -0.05 10.01 -4.06
N LYS A 43 0.86 10.98 -4.20
CA LYS A 43 2.20 10.75 -4.78
C LYS A 43 3.24 10.29 -3.76
N GLY A 44 2.98 10.53 -2.46
CA GLY A 44 3.83 10.11 -1.36
C GLY A 44 3.38 10.68 -0.02
N ILE A 45 3.80 10.03 1.07
CA ILE A 45 3.59 10.46 2.46
C ILE A 45 4.97 10.62 3.11
N GLY A 46 5.17 11.54 4.04
CA GLY A 46 6.46 11.67 4.75
C GLY A 46 6.33 12.43 6.06
N GLY A 47 7.30 12.23 6.95
CA GLY A 47 7.42 12.97 8.21
C GLY A 47 8.26 14.25 8.07
N THR A 48 8.29 15.04 9.14
CA THR A 48 9.15 16.24 9.24
C THR A 48 10.59 15.91 9.63
N GLU A 49 10.87 14.66 10.02
CA GLU A 49 12.21 14.17 10.34
C GLU A 49 12.88 13.52 9.12
N GLN A 50 14.17 13.17 9.24
CA GLN A 50 14.93 12.44 8.22
C GLN A 50 14.11 11.27 7.65
N ASP A 51 14.28 10.96 6.36
CA ASP A 51 13.59 9.84 5.75
C ASP A 51 14.04 8.52 6.38
N LEU A 52 13.28 8.04 7.37
CA LEU A 52 13.60 6.86 8.19
C LEU A 52 13.34 5.55 7.45
N GLY A 53 12.67 5.60 6.31
CA GLY A 53 12.41 4.44 5.46
C GLY A 53 11.04 4.45 4.81
N ALA A 54 10.98 3.87 3.61
CA ALA A 54 9.75 3.66 2.87
C ALA A 54 9.75 2.28 2.23
N ALA A 55 8.60 1.63 2.20
CA ALA A 55 8.38 0.36 1.55
C ALA A 55 7.06 0.32 0.78
N VAL A 56 6.93 -0.64 -0.12
CA VAL A 56 5.70 -0.97 -0.83
C VAL A 56 5.58 -2.48 -1.00
N ALA A 57 4.40 -3.03 -0.78
CA ALA A 57 4.02 -4.38 -1.15
C ALA A 57 2.92 -4.33 -2.20
N MET A 58 3.20 -4.91 -3.36
CA MET A 58 2.20 -5.23 -4.36
C MET A 58 1.67 -6.62 -4.02
N ILE A 59 0.42 -6.73 -3.59
CA ILE A 59 -0.18 -8.01 -3.22
C ILE A 59 -1.04 -8.56 -4.37
N GLY A 60 -0.92 -9.85 -4.61
CA GLY A 60 -1.70 -10.57 -5.61
C GLY A 60 -1.66 -12.08 -5.36
N GLY A 61 -2.45 -12.84 -6.11
CA GLY A 61 -2.50 -14.29 -6.03
C GLY A 61 -3.26 -14.88 -7.21
N SER A 62 -3.61 -16.16 -7.12
CA SER A 62 -4.38 -16.85 -8.17
C SER A 62 -5.85 -16.40 -8.25
N GLY A 63 -6.34 -15.69 -7.22
CA GLY A 63 -7.71 -15.20 -7.11
C GLY A 63 -7.90 -13.76 -7.60
N PRO A 64 -9.09 -13.17 -7.37
CA PRO A 64 -9.38 -11.78 -7.76
C PRO A 64 -8.76 -10.74 -6.83
N VAL A 65 -8.15 -11.17 -5.71
CA VAL A 65 -7.60 -10.27 -4.70
C VAL A 65 -6.29 -9.67 -5.18
N GLN A 66 -6.25 -8.35 -5.22
CA GLN A 66 -5.06 -7.58 -5.60
C GLN A 66 -5.03 -6.25 -4.85
N GLY A 67 -3.84 -5.69 -4.65
CA GLY A 67 -3.73 -4.44 -3.93
C GLY A 67 -2.32 -3.91 -3.83
N VAL A 68 -2.21 -2.70 -3.29
CA VAL A 68 -0.95 -2.04 -3.02
C VAL A 68 -0.97 -1.48 -1.61
N VAL A 69 0.07 -1.80 -0.85
CA VAL A 69 0.24 -1.33 0.52
C VAL A 69 1.60 -0.66 0.66
N TRP A 70 1.59 0.60 1.11
CA TRP A 70 2.76 1.37 1.45
C TRP A 70 3.04 1.33 2.94
N PHE A 71 4.32 1.28 3.27
CA PHE A 71 4.82 1.39 4.63
C PHE A 71 5.69 2.63 4.70
N ARG A 72 5.45 3.49 5.68
CA ARG A 72 6.22 4.71 5.87
C ARG A 72 6.61 4.88 7.32
N GLN A 73 7.89 5.15 7.50
CA GLN A 73 8.44 5.32 8.81
C GLN A 73 8.36 6.77 9.27
N LEU A 74 7.58 7.02 10.33
CA LEU A 74 7.31 8.38 10.82
C LEU A 74 8.22 8.81 11.97
N SER A 75 8.58 7.88 12.85
CA SER A 75 9.61 8.01 13.92
C SER A 75 10.30 6.66 14.10
N GLU A 76 11.21 6.47 15.07
CA GLU A 76 11.83 5.18 15.49
C GLU A 76 10.87 4.19 16.17
N GLU A 77 9.67 4.65 16.53
CA GLU A 77 8.65 3.80 17.16
C GLU A 77 7.36 3.69 16.32
N ARG A 78 7.16 4.54 15.30
CA ARG A 78 5.89 4.63 14.56
C ARG A 78 6.01 4.43 13.06
N CYS A 79 5.46 3.32 12.54
CA CYS A 79 5.27 3.06 11.12
C CYS A 79 3.79 3.26 10.72
N LEU A 80 3.57 4.05 9.67
CA LEU A 80 2.28 4.16 8.98
C LEU A 80 2.18 3.06 7.93
N ILE A 81 1.06 2.37 7.90
CA ILE A 81 0.70 1.42 6.83
C ILE A 81 -0.56 1.94 6.17
N ASP A 82 -0.49 2.16 4.85
CA ASP A 82 -1.59 2.71 4.06
C ASP A 82 -1.68 1.97 2.73
N GLY A 83 -2.88 1.66 2.26
CA GLY A 83 -3.02 0.87 1.05
C GLY A 83 -4.45 0.63 0.62
N THR A 84 -4.59 0.04 -0.56
CA THR A 84 -5.89 -0.35 -1.13
C THR A 84 -5.83 -1.80 -1.57
N ILE A 85 -6.85 -2.56 -1.21
CA ILE A 85 -6.98 -3.98 -1.53
C ILE A 85 -8.38 -4.20 -2.08
N ASP A 86 -8.45 -4.68 -3.32
CA ASP A 86 -9.68 -4.96 -4.04
C ASP A 86 -9.91 -6.48 -4.17
N GLY A 87 -11.15 -6.87 -4.43
CA GLY A 87 -11.53 -8.26 -4.71
C GLY A 87 -11.73 -9.14 -3.46
N LEU A 88 -11.71 -8.55 -2.26
CA LEU A 88 -12.08 -9.23 -1.01
C LEU A 88 -13.59 -9.45 -0.93
N GLU A 89 -14.01 -10.55 -0.33
CA GLU A 89 -15.40 -10.76 0.03
C GLU A 89 -15.80 -9.83 1.20
N PRO A 90 -17.10 -9.55 1.41
CA PRO A 90 -17.50 -8.80 2.59
C PRO A 90 -17.18 -9.57 3.89
N GLY A 91 -16.38 -8.98 4.77
CA GLY A 91 -16.02 -9.58 6.05
C GLY A 91 -14.66 -9.15 6.57
N ALA A 92 -14.29 -9.66 7.74
CA ALA A 92 -12.97 -9.46 8.32
C ALA A 92 -11.93 -10.36 7.61
N HIS A 93 -10.79 -9.80 7.26
CA HIS A 93 -9.69 -10.51 6.63
C HIS A 93 -8.41 -10.32 7.45
N GLY A 94 -7.68 -11.40 7.70
CA GLY A 94 -6.42 -11.37 8.43
C GLY A 94 -5.35 -10.64 7.62
N PHE A 95 -4.55 -9.81 8.27
CA PHE A 95 -3.50 -9.04 7.64
C PHE A 95 -2.19 -9.25 8.38
N HIS A 96 -1.23 -9.89 7.71
CA HIS A 96 -0.05 -10.44 8.37
C HIS A 96 1.22 -10.17 7.59
N VAL A 97 2.31 -9.87 8.31
CA VAL A 97 3.66 -9.96 7.76
C VAL A 97 4.22 -11.33 8.10
N HIS A 98 4.69 -12.05 7.10
CA HIS A 98 5.30 -13.38 7.25
C HIS A 98 6.83 -13.31 7.21
N THR A 99 7.47 -14.40 7.60
CA THR A 99 8.93 -14.46 7.79
C THR A 99 9.73 -14.38 6.49
N LEU A 100 9.21 -14.90 5.37
CA LEU A 100 9.94 -15.06 4.11
C LEU A 100 9.28 -14.30 2.96
N GLY A 101 10.08 -13.60 2.15
CA GLY A 101 9.66 -13.05 0.86
C GLY A 101 9.70 -14.09 -0.27
N ASP A 102 9.25 -15.32 -0.02
CA ASP A 102 9.27 -16.42 -1.01
C ASP A 102 7.85 -16.65 -1.57
N LEU A 103 7.70 -16.40 -2.88
CA LEU A 103 6.45 -16.56 -3.62
C LEU A 103 6.49 -17.75 -4.61
N THR A 104 7.44 -18.67 -4.47
CA THR A 104 7.60 -19.82 -5.38
C THR A 104 6.42 -20.79 -5.35
N GLN A 105 5.66 -20.82 -4.25
CA GLN A 105 4.42 -21.59 -4.09
C GLN A 105 3.26 -20.67 -3.68
N ASP A 106 3.11 -19.56 -4.41
CA ASP A 106 2.20 -18.47 -4.07
C ASP A 106 2.42 -18.04 -2.61
N CYS A 107 1.33 -17.87 -1.85
CA CYS A 107 1.41 -17.44 -0.47
C CYS A 107 1.81 -18.55 0.49
N GLN A 108 1.91 -19.81 0.05
CA GLN A 108 2.23 -20.93 0.94
C GLN A 108 3.71 -20.96 1.32
N SER A 109 4.59 -20.48 0.45
CA SER A 109 6.04 -20.42 0.69
C SER A 109 6.48 -19.25 1.57
N CYS A 110 5.58 -18.35 1.96
CA CYS A 110 5.88 -17.17 2.79
C CYS A 110 6.34 -17.49 4.23
N GLY A 111 6.21 -18.74 4.67
CA GLY A 111 6.56 -19.17 6.03
C GLY A 111 5.52 -18.76 7.09
N GLU A 112 5.94 -18.71 8.36
CA GLU A 112 5.11 -18.34 9.51
C GLU A 112 4.99 -16.82 9.70
N HIS A 113 4.11 -16.38 10.61
CA HIS A 113 3.98 -14.97 11.00
C HIS A 113 5.32 -14.45 11.53
N TYR A 114 5.64 -13.20 11.22
CA TYR A 114 6.90 -12.61 11.65
C TYR A 114 6.94 -12.41 13.16
N ASN A 115 7.75 -13.22 13.85
CA ASN A 115 7.83 -13.27 15.30
C ASN A 115 9.28 -13.32 15.80
N PRO A 116 10.03 -12.20 15.73
CA PRO A 116 11.43 -12.17 16.14
C PRO A 116 11.63 -12.34 17.66
N TYR A 117 10.57 -12.09 18.45
CA TYR A 117 10.63 -12.11 19.91
C TYR A 117 10.01 -13.37 20.53
N GLY A 118 9.56 -14.34 19.73
CA GLY A 118 8.99 -15.59 20.21
C GLY A 118 7.70 -15.42 21.03
N ARG A 119 6.88 -14.42 20.72
CA ARG A 119 5.60 -14.15 21.38
C ARG A 119 4.51 -15.11 20.92
N GLN A 120 3.38 -15.13 21.63
CA GLN A 120 2.18 -15.82 21.17
C GLN A 120 1.46 -15.00 20.08
N HIS A 121 0.59 -15.65 19.32
CA HIS A 121 -0.30 -14.96 18.39
C HIS A 121 -1.32 -14.12 19.17
N GLY A 122 -1.64 -12.92 18.68
CA GLY A 122 -2.58 -12.01 19.32
C GLY A 122 -3.25 -11.04 18.35
N ALA A 123 -4.30 -10.36 18.82
CA ALA A 123 -4.93 -9.27 18.08
C ALA A 123 -4.00 -8.04 18.01
N SER A 124 -4.25 -7.10 17.09
CA SER A 124 -3.36 -5.95 16.88
C SER A 124 -3.13 -5.09 18.13
N GLN A 125 -4.12 -5.02 19.03
CA GLN A 125 -4.04 -4.29 20.30
C GLN A 125 -3.48 -5.11 21.48
N ASP A 126 -3.21 -6.41 21.29
CA ASP A 126 -2.63 -7.23 22.36
C ASP A 126 -1.14 -6.88 22.53
N PRO A 127 -0.68 -6.59 23.77
CA PRO A 127 0.72 -6.28 24.03
C PRO A 127 1.64 -7.49 23.86
N ASP A 128 1.08 -8.70 23.88
CA ASP A 128 1.79 -9.96 23.61
C ASP A 128 1.22 -10.57 22.32
N ARG A 129 1.84 -10.20 21.19
CA ARG A 129 1.49 -10.65 19.84
C ARG A 129 2.73 -10.87 18.99
N HIS A 130 2.61 -11.54 17.85
CA HIS A 130 3.70 -11.51 16.87
C HIS A 130 3.87 -10.09 16.33
N VAL A 131 5.09 -9.71 15.97
CA VAL A 131 5.37 -8.40 15.35
C VAL A 131 4.59 -8.25 14.04
N GLY A 132 4.47 -9.34 13.27
CA GLY A 132 3.71 -9.39 12.03
C GLY A 132 2.19 -9.51 12.17
N ASP A 133 1.63 -9.57 13.39
CA ASP A 133 0.18 -9.63 13.60
C ASP A 133 -0.43 -8.22 13.51
N LEU A 134 -1.10 -7.89 12.38
CA LEU A 134 -1.75 -6.60 12.13
C LEU A 134 -3.26 -6.69 12.24
N GLY A 135 -3.73 -7.68 13.01
CA GLY A 135 -5.15 -7.91 13.22
C GLY A 135 -5.90 -8.17 11.92
N ASN A 136 -7.15 -7.71 11.89
CA ASN A 136 -8.01 -7.83 10.73
C ASN A 136 -8.16 -6.47 10.04
N ILE A 137 -8.05 -6.46 8.73
CA ILE A 137 -8.49 -5.33 7.93
C ILE A 137 -10.02 -5.36 7.79
N VAL A 138 -10.65 -4.29 8.27
CA VAL A 138 -12.00 -3.83 7.90
C VAL A 138 -11.77 -2.39 7.50
N ALA A 139 -12.04 -2.01 6.24
CA ALA A 139 -11.64 -0.72 5.65
C ALA A 139 -11.60 0.45 6.66
N GLY A 140 -10.39 0.79 7.12
CA GLY A 140 -10.13 1.70 8.24
C GLY A 140 -8.68 1.55 8.77
N PRO A 141 -8.13 2.55 9.51
CA PRO A 141 -6.70 2.81 9.52
C PRO A 141 -5.93 2.30 10.76
N ASP A 142 -4.64 2.05 10.48
CA ASP A 142 -3.45 2.00 11.35
C ASP A 142 -3.06 0.67 12.02
N ASP A 143 -1.94 0.11 11.55
CA ASP A 143 -1.10 -0.81 12.33
C ASP A 143 0.39 -0.57 12.08
N LEU A 144 1.21 -0.88 13.09
CA LEU A 144 2.64 -0.58 13.18
C LEU A 144 3.48 -1.79 12.79
N VAL A 145 4.43 -1.68 11.84
CA VAL A 145 5.52 -2.67 11.72
C VAL A 145 6.86 -2.06 11.31
N TRP A 146 7.89 -2.51 12.03
CA TRP A 146 9.30 -2.31 11.74
C TRP A 146 9.94 -3.61 11.28
N ASP A 147 10.96 -3.53 10.43
CA ASP A 147 11.82 -4.66 10.03
C ASP A 147 11.18 -5.71 9.09
N VAL A 148 10.49 -5.22 8.06
CA VAL A 148 9.72 -6.07 7.14
C VAL A 148 10.16 -6.02 5.68
N ILE A 149 11.17 -5.21 5.35
CA ILE A 149 11.71 -5.20 3.99
C ILE A 149 12.26 -6.58 3.63
N GLY A 150 11.86 -7.10 2.46
CA GLY A 150 12.24 -8.43 1.98
C GLY A 150 11.42 -9.57 2.57
N ARG A 151 10.46 -9.27 3.45
CA ARG A 151 9.43 -10.21 3.91
C ARG A 151 8.20 -10.15 3.00
N SER A 152 7.22 -11.01 3.22
CA SER A 152 5.95 -10.94 2.51
C SER A 152 4.82 -10.42 3.40
N LEU A 153 3.99 -9.56 2.82
CA LEU A 153 2.68 -9.22 3.35
C LEU A 153 1.66 -10.22 2.80
N VAL A 154 0.78 -10.76 3.64
CA VAL A 154 -0.23 -11.76 3.29
C VAL A 154 -1.59 -11.31 3.81
N VAL A 155 -2.61 -11.46 2.96
CA VAL A 155 -4.03 -11.31 3.34
C VAL A 155 -4.66 -12.70 3.36
N ASP A 156 -5.38 -13.01 4.43
CA ASP A 156 -6.09 -14.28 4.57
C ASP A 156 -7.57 -14.12 4.92
N ASN A 157 -8.33 -15.20 4.69
CA ASN A 157 -9.66 -15.37 5.24
C ASN A 157 -9.69 -16.66 6.04
N SER A 158 -9.84 -16.52 7.36
CA SER A 158 -9.99 -17.66 8.29
C SER A 158 -8.87 -18.71 8.14
N GLY A 159 -7.63 -18.26 7.90
CA GLY A 159 -6.46 -19.12 7.71
C GLY A 159 -6.17 -19.53 6.26
N GLN A 160 -7.05 -19.23 5.30
CA GLN A 160 -6.75 -19.42 3.89
C GLN A 160 -6.07 -18.16 3.33
N ARG A 161 -4.80 -18.28 2.92
CA ARG A 161 -4.03 -17.19 2.29
C ARG A 161 -4.61 -16.88 0.91
N LEU A 162 -5.04 -15.63 0.69
CA LEU A 162 -5.73 -15.18 -0.52
C LEU A 162 -4.80 -14.47 -1.49
N ALA A 163 -3.95 -13.58 -0.97
CA ALA A 163 -3.00 -12.80 -1.74
C ALA A 163 -1.77 -12.48 -0.90
N CYS A 164 -0.64 -12.30 -1.56
CA CYS A 164 0.63 -12.01 -0.92
C CYS A 164 1.53 -11.19 -1.83
N GLY A 165 2.49 -10.52 -1.22
CA GLY A 165 3.41 -9.63 -1.92
C GLY A 165 4.67 -9.38 -1.11
N ILE A 166 5.81 -9.31 -1.78
CA ILE A 166 7.07 -8.95 -1.13
C ILE A 166 7.04 -7.47 -0.77
N ILE A 167 7.38 -7.14 0.46
CA ILE A 167 7.57 -5.77 0.93
C ILE A 167 8.93 -5.28 0.41
N ALA A 168 8.88 -4.51 -0.67
CA ALA A 168 10.05 -3.97 -1.35
C ALA A 168 10.37 -2.55 -0.86
N ARG A 169 11.63 -2.12 -0.99
CA ARG A 169 12.01 -0.73 -0.72
C ARG A 169 11.27 0.21 -1.65
N SER A 170 10.79 1.33 -1.11
CA SER A 170 10.22 2.43 -1.87
C SER A 170 11.05 3.69 -1.64
N ALA A 171 10.85 4.68 -2.49
CA ALA A 171 11.52 5.98 -2.34
C ALA A 171 10.69 6.84 -1.39
N GLY A 172 11.37 7.64 -0.59
CA GLY A 172 10.77 8.59 0.33
C GLY A 172 9.99 9.71 -0.37
N LEU A 173 9.38 10.57 0.45
CA LEU A 173 8.66 11.74 -0.04
C LEU A 173 9.65 12.64 -0.79
N PHE A 174 9.29 13.08 -2.00
CA PHE A 174 10.11 13.90 -2.92
C PHE A 174 11.37 13.25 -3.49
N GLN A 175 11.66 11.99 -3.20
CA GLN A 175 12.78 11.29 -3.83
C GLN A 175 12.42 10.74 -5.22
N ASN A 176 11.18 10.29 -5.40
CA ASN A 176 10.64 9.85 -6.69
C ASN A 176 9.10 9.81 -6.63
N ALA A 177 8.43 10.42 -7.61
CA ALA A 177 6.97 10.36 -7.71
C ALA A 177 6.53 8.91 -7.97
N LYS A 178 5.66 8.37 -7.11
CA LYS A 178 5.21 6.98 -7.21
C LYS A 178 4.04 6.89 -8.19
N GLN A 179 4.30 6.35 -9.38
CA GLN A 179 3.29 5.83 -10.27
C GLN A 179 3.34 4.31 -10.23
N ILE A 180 2.17 3.68 -10.14
CA ILE A 180 2.06 2.24 -10.24
C ILE A 180 1.66 1.93 -11.69
N CYS A 181 2.51 1.19 -12.39
CA CYS A 181 2.29 0.81 -13.78
C CYS A 181 2.27 -0.71 -13.91
N ALA A 182 1.35 -1.24 -14.70
CA ALA A 182 1.46 -2.58 -15.23
C ALA A 182 2.63 -2.66 -16.23
N CYS A 183 3.13 -3.86 -16.47
CA CYS A 183 4.26 -4.07 -17.39
C CYS A 183 3.92 -3.73 -18.86
N ASP A 184 2.63 -3.48 -19.16
CA ASP A 184 2.14 -2.99 -20.45
C ASP A 184 2.16 -1.46 -20.59
N GLY A 185 2.65 -0.75 -19.56
CA GLY A 185 2.78 0.71 -19.54
C GLY A 185 1.50 1.46 -19.13
N VAL A 186 0.44 0.75 -18.74
CA VAL A 186 -0.79 1.36 -18.22
C VAL A 186 -0.66 1.61 -16.73
N THR A 187 -1.09 2.78 -16.24
CA THR A 187 -1.07 3.03 -14.79
C THR A 187 -2.25 2.34 -14.11
N LEU A 188 -2.05 1.73 -12.94
CA LEU A 188 -3.11 1.04 -12.19
C LEU A 188 -4.28 1.98 -11.84
N TRP A 189 -4.00 3.28 -11.71
CA TRP A 189 -5.02 4.31 -11.49
C TRP A 189 -5.87 4.64 -12.73
N GLU A 190 -5.36 4.37 -13.93
CA GLU A 190 -6.14 4.40 -15.18
C GLU A 190 -6.95 3.11 -15.38
N GLU A 191 -6.57 2.01 -14.73
CA GLU A 191 -7.35 0.76 -14.74
C GLU A 191 -8.60 0.81 -13.86
N ARG A 192 -8.65 1.69 -12.84
CA ARG A 192 -9.84 1.85 -11.96
C ARG A 192 -11.14 2.09 -12.74
N ASP A 193 -11.03 2.73 -13.91
CA ASP A 193 -12.15 3.08 -14.78
C ASP A 193 -12.27 2.16 -16.02
N ARG A 194 -11.44 1.11 -16.14
CA ARG A 194 -11.46 0.15 -17.26
C ARG A 194 -12.01 -1.22 -16.84
N PRO A 195 -12.85 -1.86 -17.68
CA PRO A 195 -13.33 -3.21 -17.40
C PRO A 195 -12.17 -4.23 -17.38
N LEU A 196 -12.09 -5.05 -16.33
CA LEU A 196 -11.08 -6.10 -16.14
C LEU A 196 -11.05 -7.14 -17.29
N ALA A 197 -12.17 -7.31 -18.00
CA ALA A 197 -12.27 -8.09 -19.23
C ALA A 197 -13.34 -7.51 -20.17
N GLY A 198 -13.08 -7.57 -21.48
CA GLY A 198 -14.01 -7.10 -22.52
C GLY A 198 -13.31 -6.57 -23.77
N THR A 199 -14.10 -6.29 -24.81
CA THR A 199 -13.64 -5.83 -26.14
C THR A 199 -12.80 -4.55 -26.13
N GLY A 200 -12.79 -3.79 -25.03
CA GLY A 200 -11.95 -2.60 -24.82
C GLY A 200 -10.45 -2.88 -24.60
N ARG A 201 -10.04 -4.13 -24.30
CA ARG A 201 -8.62 -4.50 -24.15
C ARG A 201 -8.00 -5.01 -25.46
N SER A 202 -8.83 -5.29 -26.47
CA SER A 202 -8.40 -5.80 -27.77
C SER A 202 -8.22 -4.68 -28.79
N LYS A 203 -7.14 -3.90 -28.66
CA LYS A 203 -6.45 -3.28 -29.81
C LYS A 203 -4.98 -3.11 -29.48
N THR A 204 -4.20 -4.11 -29.82
CA THR A 204 -2.76 -4.00 -30.02
C THR A 204 -2.53 -3.11 -31.24
N THR A 205 -2.39 -1.79 -31.05
CA THR A 205 -1.69 -0.96 -32.04
C THR A 205 -0.20 -1.14 -31.80
N THR A 206 0.37 -2.01 -32.61
CA THR A 206 1.80 -2.19 -32.79
C THR A 206 2.37 -0.91 -33.40
N GLU A 207 2.89 -0.01 -32.58
CA GLU A 207 3.93 0.93 -33.02
C GLU A 207 5.02 0.96 -31.96
N THR A 208 6.12 0.27 -32.27
CA THR A 208 7.39 0.36 -31.56
C THR A 208 7.96 1.76 -31.78
N PRO A 209 8.19 2.59 -30.73
CA PRO A 209 8.97 3.80 -30.91
C PRO A 209 10.42 3.40 -31.13
N ALA A 210 11.05 3.94 -32.18
CA ALA A 210 12.45 3.71 -32.47
C ALA A 210 13.33 4.15 -31.29
N ALA A 211 14.25 3.29 -30.87
CA ALA A 211 15.30 3.64 -29.93
C ALA A 211 16.21 4.67 -30.61
N HIS A 212 16.23 5.90 -30.08
CA HIS A 212 17.23 6.90 -30.45
C HIS A 212 18.52 6.63 -29.66
N LEU A 213 19.59 6.36 -30.41
CA LEU A 213 21.00 6.51 -30.01
C LEU A 213 21.33 7.98 -29.76
#